data_AF-A0AA88KJJ7-F1
#
_entry.id   AF-A0AA88KJJ7-F1
#
_cell.length_a   1.000
_cell.length_b   1.000
_cell.length_c   1.000
_cell.angle_alpha   90.00
_cell.angle_beta   90.00
_cell.angle_gamma   90.00
#
_symmetry.space_group_name_H-M   'P 1'
#
loop_
_entity.id
_entity.type
_entity.pdbx_description
1 polymer ?
#
loop_
_entity_poly.entity_id
_entity_poly.type
_entity_poly.pdbx_seq_one_letter_code
_entity_poly.pdbx_strand_id
1 'polypeptide(L)'
;MSPPSSELHQSNSIELQEEHNQIPISNSPPTQPPTTPPSSNPPQQVHKNNSFEPNDHSSMKPKNSNVQIRTCWGVIELSWLRLLSLLSLVVNILAFVILLALMIWSYAAFRDLRTDTIEHTVLARLYRERLSYSSKTAALYSACLASLNVSVVTPPSNTGTGSGSGSCVGRKCKGRSMTEEYAMEATTNASSSQNYELYVSQEAYLFYNTTLLYNQTISNLLAAMSDQEVQALNLTRLDSVDSSIQFEAKAVELALKKNGTQALRVLFSDPTYQTKQSQFLQQVLDPVAFYVSDKQQTIAFVLNVQTVVSLVVILLAVSIVIPVVIATLVCALNRDAIQIERLKKANALMAIDTMRDPQLRKLFKAFCEKEYSVENFLLLEKIGQFKELASKSMEIKMFLYDDSKSTLSDDTDMSDAGYSEYSSMSNTSTKKLRKDLKKTYTESDLFSCEKKKYELAMEIYSEFLDMNGSRTVNLSKKKTDVIKKKIEEFANSAVPLLEDDMFDSIEREIAHLMLDTHRRFKESLAFKKQMKIENINTRIKNAASKTK
;
A
#
# COMPACT_ATOMS: atom_id res chain seq x y z
N MET A 1 -29.25 32.72 31.81
CA MET A 1 -29.10 32.14 30.45
C MET A 1 -27.88 32.79 29.85
N SER A 2 -26.78 32.06 29.89
CA SER A 2 -25.42 32.52 29.63
C SER A 2 -24.85 31.76 28.43
N PRO A 3 -23.92 32.33 27.65
CA PRO A 3 -23.37 31.67 26.47
C PRO A 3 -22.27 30.67 26.86
N PRO A 4 -22.02 29.60 26.06
CA PRO A 4 -20.94 28.68 26.33
C PRO A 4 -19.62 29.21 25.77
N SER A 5 -18.60 29.00 26.60
CA SER A 5 -17.19 29.30 26.45
C SER A 5 -16.50 28.42 25.41
N SER A 6 -15.60 29.07 24.67
CA SER A 6 -14.64 28.54 23.70
C SER A 6 -13.54 27.68 24.37
N GLU A 7 -13.35 26.46 23.86
CA GLU A 7 -12.21 25.59 24.18
C GLU A 7 -10.99 25.93 23.33
N LEU A 8 -9.87 26.15 24.04
CA LEU A 8 -8.52 26.34 23.53
C LEU A 8 -7.87 24.95 23.40
N HIS A 9 -7.52 24.53 22.18
CA HIS A 9 -6.67 23.35 21.99
C HIS A 9 -5.19 23.75 21.98
N GLN A 10 -4.49 23.22 22.98
CA GLN A 10 -3.06 23.26 23.24
C GLN A 10 -2.27 22.48 22.18
N SER A 11 -1.21 23.11 21.67
CA SER A 11 -0.19 22.51 20.82
C SER A 11 0.70 21.57 21.63
N ASN A 12 0.79 20.30 21.23
CA ASN A 12 1.77 19.35 21.75
C ASN A 12 3.08 19.44 20.96
N SER A 13 4.14 19.86 21.63
CA SER A 13 5.53 19.72 21.20
C SER A 13 6.02 18.30 21.52
N ILE A 14 6.59 17.62 20.53
CA ILE A 14 7.27 16.32 20.70
C ILE A 14 8.74 16.62 20.99
N GLU A 15 9.16 16.30 22.20
CA GLU A 15 10.53 16.38 22.70
C GLU A 15 11.21 15.02 22.52
N LEU A 16 12.36 15.05 21.84
CA LEU A 16 13.30 13.94 21.70
C LEU A 16 14.06 13.78 23.01
N GLN A 17 13.97 12.61 23.65
CA GLN A 17 14.85 12.23 24.73
C GLN A 17 15.42 10.83 24.48
N GLU A 18 16.72 10.82 24.16
CA GLU A 18 17.60 9.67 24.31
C GLU A 18 17.72 9.34 25.80
N GLU A 19 17.49 8.09 26.19
CA GLU A 19 17.92 7.60 27.49
C GLU A 19 18.77 6.34 27.35
N HIS A 20 20.02 6.49 27.79
CA HIS A 20 20.96 5.45 28.13
C HIS A 20 20.37 4.48 29.16
N ASN A 21 20.57 3.17 28.97
CA ASN A 21 20.71 2.29 30.12
C ASN A 21 21.74 1.18 29.86
N GLN A 22 22.74 1.16 30.74
CA GLN A 22 23.83 0.18 30.83
C GLN A 22 23.43 -0.99 31.75
N ILE A 23 24.34 -1.98 31.86
CA ILE A 23 24.52 -3.06 32.87
C ILE A 23 24.42 -4.48 32.24
N PRO A 24 25.29 -5.47 32.59
CA PRO A 24 26.74 -5.46 32.71
C PRO A 24 27.40 -6.62 31.91
N ILE A 25 28.73 -6.58 31.91
CA ILE A 25 29.66 -7.48 31.22
C ILE A 25 29.70 -8.86 31.92
N SER A 26 29.57 -9.94 31.15
CA SER A 26 29.97 -11.31 31.55
C SER A 26 30.96 -11.87 30.53
N ASN A 27 32.15 -12.20 31.02
CA ASN A 27 33.32 -12.65 30.27
C ASN A 27 33.17 -14.12 29.79
N SER A 28 33.45 -14.37 28.51
CA SER A 28 33.85 -15.69 28.01
C SER A 28 34.84 -15.56 26.83
N PRO A 29 35.77 -16.51 26.65
CA PRO A 29 37.03 -16.33 25.90
C PRO A 29 36.88 -16.52 24.37
N PRO A 30 37.83 -16.00 23.55
CA PRO A 30 37.67 -15.89 22.11
C PRO A 30 37.96 -17.22 21.40
N THR A 31 36.99 -17.69 20.60
CA THR A 31 37.19 -18.73 19.60
C THR A 31 37.35 -18.07 18.23
N GLN A 32 38.49 -18.32 17.57
CA GLN A 32 38.85 -17.79 16.25
C GLN A 32 37.85 -18.22 15.15
N PRO A 33 37.61 -17.38 14.12
CA PRO A 33 36.81 -17.78 12.97
C PRO A 33 37.67 -18.50 11.91
N PRO A 34 37.19 -19.59 11.27
CA PRO A 34 37.83 -20.14 10.09
C PRO A 34 37.40 -19.36 8.84
N THR A 35 38.43 -18.97 8.09
CA THR A 35 38.41 -18.29 6.80
C THR A 35 37.68 -19.12 5.73
N THR A 36 36.68 -18.52 5.10
CA THR A 36 35.99 -19.03 3.90
C THR A 36 36.85 -18.84 2.64
N PRO A 37 37.06 -19.87 1.80
CA PRO A 37 37.57 -19.68 0.44
C PRO A 37 36.41 -19.57 -0.59
N PRO A 38 36.68 -18.96 -1.76
CA PRO A 38 35.64 -18.57 -2.70
C PRO A 38 35.13 -19.74 -3.54
N SER A 39 33.80 -19.76 -3.72
CA SER A 39 33.07 -20.73 -4.53
C SER A 39 33.24 -20.44 -6.03
N SER A 40 33.87 -21.36 -6.75
CA SER A 40 33.87 -21.43 -8.22
C SER A 40 32.95 -22.56 -8.68
N ASN A 41 31.83 -22.22 -9.31
CA ASN A 41 30.90 -23.16 -9.94
C ASN A 41 31.52 -23.85 -11.17
N PRO A 42 31.41 -25.18 -11.33
CA PRO A 42 31.57 -25.83 -12.63
C PRO A 42 30.21 -26.09 -13.32
N PRO A 43 30.19 -26.18 -14.66
CA PRO A 43 28.96 -26.29 -15.45
C PRO A 43 28.34 -27.70 -15.37
N GLN A 44 27.02 -27.75 -15.14
CA GLN A 44 26.22 -28.97 -15.21
C GLN A 44 26.09 -29.45 -16.65
N GLN A 45 26.66 -30.62 -16.96
CA GLN A 45 26.34 -31.39 -18.16
C GLN A 45 25.05 -32.19 -17.96
N VAL A 46 24.14 -32.03 -18.92
CA VAL A 46 22.83 -32.67 -19.01
C VAL A 46 22.99 -34.09 -19.55
N HIS A 47 22.83 -35.10 -18.69
CA HIS A 47 22.65 -36.49 -19.11
C HIS A 47 21.15 -36.77 -19.35
N LYS A 48 20.79 -36.99 -20.62
CA LYS A 48 19.50 -37.55 -21.06
C LYS A 48 19.49 -39.05 -20.79
N ASN A 49 18.71 -39.49 -19.80
CA ASN A 49 18.34 -40.90 -19.63
C ASN A 49 16.89 -41.07 -20.11
N ASN A 50 16.71 -41.89 -21.14
CA ASN A 50 15.41 -42.31 -21.65
C ASN A 50 14.76 -43.29 -20.67
N SER A 51 13.75 -42.83 -19.91
CA SER A 51 12.86 -43.74 -19.18
C SER A 51 11.68 -44.12 -20.06
N PHE A 52 11.52 -45.41 -20.27
CA PHE A 52 10.40 -46.05 -20.95
C PHE A 52 9.18 -46.00 -20.02
N GLU A 53 8.17 -45.20 -20.35
CA GLU A 53 6.87 -45.17 -19.66
C GLU A 53 5.94 -46.26 -20.24
N PRO A 54 5.23 -47.03 -19.40
CA PRO A 54 4.21 -47.96 -19.87
C PRO A 54 2.91 -47.19 -20.24
N ASN A 55 2.33 -47.56 -21.37
CA ASN A 55 1.05 -47.07 -21.87
C ASN A 55 -0.09 -47.49 -20.93
N ASP A 56 -0.74 -46.52 -20.29
CA ASP A 56 -1.98 -46.74 -19.54
C ASP A 56 -3.14 -45.91 -20.08
N HIS A 57 -4.31 -46.53 -19.95
CA HIS A 57 -5.59 -46.22 -20.56
C HIS A 57 -6.15 -44.80 -20.29
N SER A 58 -6.96 -44.37 -21.25
CA SER A 58 -7.63 -43.07 -21.40
C SER A 58 -8.47 -42.63 -20.20
N SER A 59 -7.84 -41.97 -19.23
CA SER A 59 -8.49 -41.03 -18.33
C SER A 59 -8.49 -39.66 -19.00
N MET A 60 -9.66 -39.04 -19.17
CA MET A 60 -9.82 -37.67 -19.69
C MET A 60 -9.06 -36.67 -18.80
N LYS A 61 -7.76 -36.51 -19.03
CA LYS A 61 -6.96 -35.46 -18.41
C LYS A 61 -7.43 -34.13 -19.00
N PRO A 62 -7.91 -33.18 -18.17
CA PRO A 62 -8.25 -31.86 -18.66
C PRO A 62 -7.03 -31.25 -19.37
N LYS A 63 -7.20 -30.89 -20.65
CA LYS A 63 -6.19 -30.19 -21.44
C LYS A 63 -5.89 -28.85 -20.74
N ASN A 64 -4.85 -28.82 -19.93
CA ASN A 64 -4.27 -27.59 -19.41
C ASN A 64 -3.65 -26.82 -20.57
N SER A 65 -4.48 -26.05 -21.27
CA SER A 65 -4.03 -25.09 -22.26
C SER A 65 -3.34 -23.94 -21.52
N ASN A 66 -2.01 -24.01 -21.45
CA ASN A 66 -1.23 -22.85 -21.03
C ASN A 66 -1.42 -21.75 -22.08
N VAL A 67 -1.90 -20.58 -21.65
CA VAL A 67 -2.06 -19.43 -22.52
C VAL A 67 -0.66 -18.86 -22.77
N GLN A 68 -0.17 -19.03 -24.00
CA GLN A 68 1.07 -18.43 -24.47
C GLN A 68 0.76 -17.09 -25.13
N ILE A 69 1.25 -16.00 -24.55
CA ILE A 69 1.17 -14.68 -25.19
C ILE A 69 2.56 -14.38 -25.76
N ARG A 70 2.64 -14.15 -27.07
CA ARG A 70 3.85 -13.66 -27.72
C ARG A 70 3.90 -12.15 -27.55
N THR A 71 4.80 -11.66 -26.72
CA THR A 71 5.11 -10.24 -26.63
C THR A 71 6.34 -9.94 -27.48
N CYS A 72 6.60 -8.68 -27.77
CA CYS A 72 7.80 -8.23 -28.50
C CYS A 72 9.12 -8.58 -27.80
N TRP A 73 9.07 -9.08 -26.56
CA TRP A 73 10.23 -9.43 -25.72
C TRP A 73 10.36 -10.94 -25.50
N GLY A 74 9.49 -11.76 -26.12
CA GLY A 74 9.52 -13.22 -26.02
C GLY A 74 8.15 -13.86 -25.86
N VAL A 75 8.13 -15.18 -25.70
CA VAL A 75 6.91 -15.94 -25.43
C VAL A 75 6.73 -16.07 -23.92
N ILE A 76 5.71 -15.43 -23.36
CA ILE A 76 5.38 -15.54 -21.94
C ILE A 76 4.31 -16.62 -21.79
N GLU A 77 4.67 -17.72 -21.11
CA GLU A 77 3.71 -18.71 -20.63
C GLU A 77 3.04 -18.21 -19.35
N LEU A 78 1.79 -17.76 -19.51
CA LEU A 78 0.95 -17.34 -18.39
C LEU A 78 0.11 -18.55 -17.98
N SER A 79 0.46 -19.13 -16.83
CA SER A 79 -0.50 -19.94 -16.07
C SER A 79 -1.72 -19.05 -15.77
N TRP A 80 -2.92 -19.64 -15.80
CA TRP A 80 -4.17 -18.95 -15.42
C TRP A 80 -4.06 -18.16 -14.10
N LEU A 81 -3.26 -18.65 -13.16
CA LEU A 81 -2.99 -17.97 -11.89
C LEU A 81 -2.11 -16.72 -12.05
N ARG A 82 -1.11 -16.74 -12.95
CA ARG A 82 -0.32 -15.54 -13.27
C ARG A 82 -1.18 -14.50 -13.97
N LEU A 83 -2.12 -14.93 -14.80
CA LEU A 83 -3.09 -14.05 -15.44
C LEU A 83 -4.00 -13.38 -14.39
N LEU A 84 -4.51 -14.14 -13.41
CA LEU A 84 -5.31 -13.59 -12.31
C LEU A 84 -4.51 -12.62 -11.42
N SER A 85 -3.26 -12.94 -11.10
CA SER A 85 -2.38 -12.05 -10.35
C SER A 85 -2.08 -10.76 -11.11
N LEU A 86 -1.85 -10.86 -12.43
CA LEU A 86 -1.64 -9.70 -13.30
C LEU A 86 -2.90 -8.85 -13.42
N LEU A 87 -4.08 -9.48 -13.55
CA LEU A 87 -5.37 -8.79 -13.56
C LEU A 87 -5.62 -8.05 -12.24
N SER A 88 -5.35 -8.70 -11.10
CA SER A 88 -5.43 -8.09 -9.78
C SER A 88 -4.53 -6.86 -9.66
N LEU A 89 -3.29 -6.96 -10.15
CA LEU A 89 -2.35 -5.85 -10.15
C LEU A 89 -2.82 -4.69 -11.05
N VAL A 90 -3.37 -4.99 -12.23
CA VAL A 90 -3.94 -3.97 -13.13
C VAL A 90 -5.14 -3.27 -12.50
N VAL A 91 -6.05 -4.03 -11.87
CA VAL A 91 -7.21 -3.45 -11.15
C VAL A 91 -6.75 -2.53 -10.02
N ASN A 92 -5.73 -2.94 -9.25
CA ASN A 92 -5.18 -2.09 -8.19
C ASN A 92 -4.56 -0.80 -8.76
N ILE A 93 -3.77 -0.89 -9.85
CA ILE A 93 -3.20 0.30 -10.49
C ILE A 93 -4.30 1.24 -10.99
N LEU A 94 -5.34 0.72 -11.65
CA LEU A 94 -6.47 1.52 -12.11
C LEU A 94 -7.19 2.21 -10.94
N ALA A 95 -7.41 1.50 -9.83
CA ALA A 95 -8.00 2.08 -8.62
C ALA A 95 -7.15 3.24 -8.07
N PHE A 96 -5.82 3.09 -8.00
CA PHE A 96 -4.92 4.16 -7.58
C PHE A 96 -4.93 5.37 -8.53
N VAL A 97 -4.97 5.14 -9.85
CA VAL A 97 -5.06 6.22 -10.85
C VAL A 97 -6.36 7.00 -10.72
N ILE A 98 -7.49 6.31 -10.54
CA ILE A 98 -8.80 6.95 -10.32
C ILE A 98 -8.78 7.79 -9.04
N LEU A 99 -8.22 7.25 -7.95
CA LEU A 99 -8.12 7.96 -6.68
C LEU A 99 -7.24 9.22 -6.79
N LEU A 100 -6.10 9.12 -7.49
CA LEU A 100 -5.22 10.26 -7.76
C LEU A 100 -5.94 11.34 -8.60
N ALA A 101 -6.66 10.95 -9.65
CA ALA A 101 -7.43 11.88 -10.48
C ALA A 101 -8.51 12.61 -9.68
N LEU A 102 -9.21 11.89 -8.79
CA LEU A 102 -10.20 12.48 -7.88
C LEU A 102 -9.55 13.44 -6.88
N MET A 103 -8.36 13.13 -6.36
CA MET A 103 -7.62 14.04 -5.50
C MET A 103 -7.18 15.32 -6.23
N ILE A 104 -6.64 15.20 -7.44
CA ILE A 104 -6.23 16.35 -8.26
C ILE A 104 -7.44 17.23 -8.59
N TRP A 105 -8.56 16.62 -9.00
CA TRP A 105 -9.78 17.35 -9.28
C TRP A 105 -10.30 18.06 -8.02
N SER A 106 -10.38 17.36 -6.89
CA SER A 106 -10.80 17.96 -5.62
C SER A 106 -9.92 19.15 -5.23
N TYR A 107 -8.60 19.03 -5.41
CA TYR A 107 -7.66 20.11 -5.16
C TYR A 107 -7.83 21.30 -6.12
N ALA A 108 -8.01 21.05 -7.42
CA ALA A 108 -8.24 22.10 -8.41
C ALA A 108 -9.54 22.87 -8.12
N ALA A 109 -10.63 22.15 -7.83
CA ALA A 109 -11.90 22.75 -7.42
C ALA A 109 -11.75 23.58 -6.13
N PHE A 110 -10.94 23.11 -5.18
CA PHE A 110 -10.68 23.84 -3.93
C PHE A 110 -9.89 25.14 -4.16
N ARG A 111 -8.93 25.13 -5.09
CA ARG A 111 -8.11 26.30 -5.39
C ARG A 111 -8.95 27.44 -5.98
N ASP A 112 -9.86 27.10 -6.89
CA ASP A 112 -10.70 28.10 -7.58
C ASP A 112 -11.76 28.72 -6.66
N LEU A 113 -12.23 28.02 -5.63
CA LEU A 113 -13.29 28.52 -4.74
C LEU A 113 -12.80 29.40 -3.56
N ARG A 114 -11.52 29.32 -3.16
CA ARG A 114 -11.10 29.81 -1.82
C ARG A 114 -10.52 31.21 -1.76
N THR A 115 -10.03 31.79 -2.86
CA THR A 115 -9.13 32.95 -2.78
C THR A 115 -9.81 34.31 -3.00
N ASP A 116 -10.56 34.50 -4.08
CA ASP A 116 -10.88 35.88 -4.50
C ASP A 116 -12.03 36.54 -3.72
N THR A 117 -13.12 35.82 -3.43
CA THR A 117 -14.34 36.43 -2.86
C THR A 117 -14.22 36.79 -1.37
N ILE A 118 -13.51 35.97 -0.59
CA ILE A 118 -13.32 36.22 0.85
C ILE A 118 -12.34 37.38 1.06
N GLU A 119 -11.26 37.43 0.27
CA GLU A 119 -10.24 38.48 0.36
C GLU A 119 -10.81 39.87 0.04
N HIS A 120 -11.56 40.00 -1.06
CA HIS A 120 -12.14 41.28 -1.45
C HIS A 120 -13.17 41.83 -0.45
N THR A 121 -13.90 40.96 0.23
CA THR A 121 -14.92 41.39 1.20
C THR A 121 -14.31 41.91 2.50
N VAL A 122 -13.30 41.20 3.02
CA VAL A 122 -12.57 41.63 4.21
C VAL A 122 -11.84 42.95 3.94
N LEU A 123 -11.24 43.09 2.75
CA LEU A 123 -10.57 44.33 2.33
C LEU A 123 -11.54 45.50 2.17
N ALA A 124 -12.72 45.30 1.56
CA ALA A 124 -13.71 46.37 1.39
C ALA A 124 -14.20 46.93 2.73
N ARG A 125 -14.44 46.06 3.72
CA ARG A 125 -14.84 46.47 5.07
C ARG A 125 -13.72 47.24 5.78
N LEU A 126 -12.49 46.72 5.71
CA LEU A 126 -11.31 47.33 6.33
C LEU A 126 -11.01 48.71 5.74
N TYR A 127 -11.10 48.86 4.41
CA TYR A 127 -10.87 50.15 3.76
C TYR A 127 -11.95 51.19 4.11
N ARG A 128 -13.22 50.78 4.23
CA ARG A 128 -14.29 51.72 4.64
C ARG A 128 -14.10 52.23 6.07
N GLU A 129 -13.76 51.34 7.00
CA GLU A 129 -13.46 51.74 8.38
C GLU A 129 -12.29 52.72 8.40
N ARG A 130 -11.20 52.40 7.67
CA ARG A 130 -10.02 53.25 7.57
C ARG A 130 -10.30 54.65 6.98
N LEU A 131 -11.21 54.75 5.99
CA LEU A 131 -11.66 56.03 5.42
C LEU A 131 -12.39 56.91 6.45
N SER A 132 -13.32 56.31 7.20
CA SER A 132 -14.07 57.00 8.25
C SER A 132 -13.13 57.47 9.38
N TYR A 133 -12.14 56.67 9.76
CA TYR A 133 -11.16 57.05 10.77
C TYR A 133 -10.23 58.17 10.30
N SER A 134 -9.68 58.09 9.08
CA SER A 134 -8.74 59.09 8.57
C SER A 134 -9.38 60.48 8.39
N SER A 135 -10.62 60.54 7.85
CA SER A 135 -11.36 61.81 7.72
C SER A 135 -11.68 62.46 9.07
N LYS A 136 -12.11 61.68 10.06
CA LYS A 136 -12.36 62.16 11.44
C LYS A 136 -11.09 62.67 12.11
N THR A 137 -9.98 61.96 11.90
CA THR A 137 -8.67 62.29 12.49
C THR A 137 -8.12 63.59 11.89
N ALA A 138 -8.17 63.74 10.56
CA ALA A 138 -7.78 64.98 9.87
C ALA A 138 -8.60 66.20 10.33
N ALA A 139 -9.91 66.04 10.47
CA ALA A 139 -10.79 67.10 10.97
C ALA A 139 -10.49 67.50 12.42
N LEU A 140 -10.21 66.51 13.28
CA LEU A 140 -9.90 66.74 14.69
C LEU A 140 -8.55 67.47 14.87
N TYR A 141 -7.51 67.05 14.17
CA TYR A 141 -6.21 67.75 14.20
C TYR A 141 -6.29 69.19 13.68
N SER A 142 -7.04 69.41 12.59
CA SER A 142 -7.25 70.77 12.05
C SER A 142 -8.04 71.66 13.03
N ALA A 143 -9.01 71.10 13.77
CA ALA A 143 -9.78 71.84 14.76
C ALA A 143 -8.95 72.19 16.00
N CYS A 144 -8.10 71.25 16.46
CA CYS A 144 -7.13 71.50 17.52
C CYS A 144 -6.16 72.63 17.13
N LEU A 145 -5.64 72.60 15.90
CA LEU A 145 -4.77 73.67 15.39
C LEU A 145 -5.46 75.03 15.35
N ALA A 146 -6.73 75.08 14.91
CA ALA A 146 -7.52 76.31 14.94
C ALA A 146 -7.73 76.84 16.37
N SER A 147 -7.96 75.95 17.35
CA SER A 147 -8.12 76.35 18.77
C SER A 147 -6.82 76.84 19.41
N LEU A 148 -5.66 76.29 19.00
CA LEU A 148 -4.34 76.70 19.48
C LEU A 148 -3.94 78.09 18.94
N ASN A 149 -4.42 78.46 17.74
CA ASN A 149 -4.15 79.78 17.14
C ASN A 149 -4.99 80.93 17.74
N VAL A 150 -5.95 80.66 18.63
CA VAL A 150 -6.85 81.69 19.21
C VAL A 150 -6.23 82.44 20.41
N SER A 151 -5.00 82.12 20.82
CA SER A 151 -4.33 82.80 21.94
C SER A 151 -3.16 83.70 21.51
N VAL A 152 -3.45 84.78 20.78
CA VAL A 152 -2.66 86.02 20.88
C VAL A 152 -3.64 87.20 20.84
N VAL A 153 -4.25 87.47 21.99
CA VAL A 153 -4.87 88.78 22.23
C VAL A 153 -3.71 89.77 22.26
N THR A 154 -3.54 90.53 21.18
CA THR A 154 -2.67 91.71 21.18
C THR A 154 -3.14 92.64 22.30
N PRO A 155 -2.29 93.02 23.27
CA PRO A 155 -2.69 93.96 24.31
C PRO A 155 -3.12 95.28 23.66
N PRO A 156 -4.16 95.95 24.18
CA PRO A 156 -4.63 97.20 23.61
C PRO A 156 -3.52 98.26 23.68
N SER A 157 -3.16 98.83 22.53
CA SER A 157 -2.28 99.98 22.44
C SER A 157 -3.00 101.19 23.06
N ASN A 158 -2.68 101.47 24.32
CA ASN A 158 -3.04 102.70 25.01
C ASN A 158 -2.52 103.92 24.24
N THR A 159 -3.42 104.67 23.60
CA THR A 159 -3.25 106.12 23.38
C THR A 159 -4.62 106.77 23.39
N GLY A 160 -4.88 107.69 24.32
CA GLY A 160 -6.08 108.52 24.28
C GLY A 160 -6.64 108.96 25.62
N THR A 161 -6.04 110.02 26.16
CA THR A 161 -6.49 110.87 27.27
C THR A 161 -7.93 111.36 27.15
N GLY A 162 -8.71 111.31 28.24
CA GLY A 162 -10.02 111.94 28.32
C GLY A 162 -10.61 111.96 29.73
N SER A 163 -10.51 113.13 30.38
CA SER A 163 -11.10 113.47 31.68
C SER A 163 -12.63 113.39 31.67
N GLY A 164 -13.24 112.82 32.72
CA GLY A 164 -14.70 112.74 32.85
C GLY A 164 -15.15 112.23 34.21
N SER A 165 -15.32 113.17 35.14
CA SER A 165 -15.97 113.05 36.45
C SER A 165 -17.36 112.39 36.39
N GLY A 166 -17.64 111.43 37.28
CA GLY A 166 -18.97 110.84 37.43
C GLY A 166 -19.04 109.90 38.63
N SER A 167 -19.70 110.38 39.68
CA SER A 167 -19.77 109.81 41.03
C SER A 167 -20.82 108.70 41.18
N CYS A 168 -20.63 107.91 42.25
CA CYS A 168 -21.65 107.29 43.12
C CYS A 168 -21.95 105.78 43.02
N VAL A 169 -21.49 105.10 44.08
CA VAL A 169 -22.28 104.27 45.03
C VAL A 169 -22.48 102.78 44.67
N GLY A 170 -21.60 101.98 45.27
CA GLY A 170 -22.01 101.07 46.35
C GLY A 170 -22.42 99.64 45.97
N ARG A 171 -21.53 98.68 46.17
CA ARG A 171 -21.52 97.80 47.36
C ARG A 171 -20.36 96.81 47.34
N LYS A 172 -19.89 96.53 48.56
CA LYS A 172 -18.74 95.72 48.96
C LYS A 172 -18.95 94.22 48.74
N CYS A 173 -17.86 93.58 48.28
CA CYS A 173 -17.16 92.39 48.80
C CYS A 173 -18.00 91.15 49.19
N LYS A 174 -17.56 89.90 48.97
CA LYS A 174 -16.25 89.35 49.35
C LYS A 174 -16.20 87.88 48.90
N GLY A 175 -15.16 87.49 48.17
CA GLY A 175 -14.88 86.09 47.81
C GLY A 175 -13.51 86.01 47.16
N ARG A 176 -12.47 85.96 48.00
CA ARG A 176 -11.05 85.95 47.64
C ARG A 176 -10.48 84.56 47.95
N SER A 177 -9.50 84.12 47.15
CA SER A 177 -8.56 82.98 47.35
C SER A 177 -8.91 81.75 46.51
N MET A 178 -8.02 81.14 45.71
CA MET A 178 -6.63 81.38 45.30
C MET A 178 -6.53 80.77 43.89
N THR A 179 -6.37 81.61 42.87
CA THR A 179 -5.84 81.19 41.56
C THR A 179 -4.37 81.57 41.57
N GLU A 180 -3.52 80.57 41.82
CA GLU A 180 -2.11 80.68 41.52
C GLU A 180 -1.93 80.88 40.02
N GLU A 181 -1.20 81.96 39.76
CA GLU A 181 -0.76 82.51 38.51
C GLU A 181 0.33 81.61 37.91
N TYR A 182 -0.08 80.58 37.16
CA TYR A 182 0.76 80.02 36.10
C TYR A 182 0.48 80.78 34.81
N ALA A 183 1.06 81.98 34.70
CA ALA A 183 1.35 82.58 33.41
C ALA A 183 2.49 81.75 32.78
N MET A 184 2.15 80.61 32.17
CA MET A 184 3.02 80.03 31.14
C MET A 184 3.07 81.05 30.01
N GLU A 185 4.20 81.74 29.87
CA GLU A 185 4.62 82.30 28.59
C GLU A 185 4.62 81.16 27.58
N ALA A 186 3.52 81.05 26.83
CA ALA A 186 3.47 80.30 25.59
C ALA A 186 4.36 81.03 24.58
N THR A 187 5.67 80.82 24.70
CA THR A 187 6.57 80.94 23.56
C THR A 187 6.13 79.87 22.57
N THR A 188 5.20 80.25 21.71
CA THR A 188 4.68 79.46 20.61
C THR A 188 5.85 79.23 19.65
N ASN A 189 6.58 78.14 19.88
CA ASN A 189 7.57 77.64 18.95
C ASN A 189 6.88 77.42 17.60
N ALA A 190 7.18 78.26 16.62
CA ALA A 190 6.64 78.17 15.25
C ALA A 190 6.86 76.78 14.61
N SER A 191 7.76 75.97 15.17
CA SER A 191 8.00 74.57 14.79
C SER A 191 6.84 73.61 15.11
N SER A 192 5.99 73.89 16.11
CA SER A 192 4.88 72.99 16.44
C SER A 192 3.75 73.08 15.41
N SER A 193 3.43 74.29 14.93
CA SER A 193 2.40 74.53 13.91
C SER A 193 2.73 73.84 12.58
N GLN A 194 4.00 73.85 12.17
CA GLN A 194 4.45 73.16 10.95
C GLN A 194 4.28 71.63 11.03
N ASN A 195 4.49 71.04 12.22
CA ASN A 195 4.30 69.60 12.40
C ASN A 195 2.84 69.20 12.24
N TYR A 196 1.89 69.98 12.76
CA TYR A 196 0.46 69.69 12.62
C TYR A 196 -0.04 69.81 11.18
N GLU A 197 0.45 70.79 10.41
CA GLU A 197 0.12 70.90 8.98
C GLU A 197 0.60 69.67 8.19
N LEU A 198 1.81 69.18 8.51
CA LEU A 198 2.35 67.96 7.94
C LEU A 198 1.45 66.75 8.26
N TYR A 199 1.01 66.59 9.52
CA TYR A 199 0.10 65.50 9.91
C TYR A 199 -1.25 65.56 9.21
N VAL A 200 -1.87 66.75 9.10
CA VAL A 200 -3.16 66.91 8.39
C VAL A 200 -2.99 66.57 6.90
N SER A 201 -1.89 66.97 6.28
CA SER A 201 -1.59 66.64 4.88
C SER A 201 -1.35 65.14 4.66
N GLN A 202 -0.68 64.47 5.61
CA GLN A 202 -0.43 63.03 5.57
C GLN A 202 -1.74 62.22 5.70
N GLU A 203 -2.61 62.61 6.62
CA GLU A 203 -3.93 61.99 6.76
C GLU A 203 -4.82 62.24 5.55
N ALA A 204 -4.78 63.44 4.96
CA ALA A 204 -5.50 63.71 3.72
C ALA A 204 -5.01 62.80 2.57
N TYR A 205 -3.69 62.63 2.43
CA TYR A 205 -3.11 61.71 1.45
C TYR A 205 -3.54 60.26 1.70
N LEU A 206 -3.51 59.81 2.95
CA LEU A 206 -3.97 58.48 3.34
C LEU A 206 -5.45 58.27 3.00
N PHE A 207 -6.29 59.26 3.26
CA PHE A 207 -7.71 59.24 2.91
C PHE A 207 -7.92 59.06 1.40
N TYR A 208 -7.27 59.87 0.55
CA TYR A 208 -7.43 59.76 -0.91
C TYR A 208 -6.93 58.43 -1.47
N ASN A 209 -5.78 57.95 -1.00
CA ASN A 209 -5.24 56.67 -1.45
C ASN A 209 -6.14 55.49 -1.01
N THR A 210 -6.64 55.53 0.23
CA THR A 210 -7.58 54.52 0.73
C THR A 210 -8.90 54.59 -0.04
N THR A 211 -9.33 55.78 -0.49
CA THR A 211 -10.58 55.96 -1.26
C THR A 211 -10.45 55.31 -2.63
N LEU A 212 -9.31 55.51 -3.29
CA LEU A 212 -9.00 54.88 -4.56
C LEU A 212 -9.03 53.35 -4.44
N LEU A 213 -8.35 52.81 -3.43
CA LEU A 213 -8.24 51.37 -3.20
C LEU A 213 -9.58 50.75 -2.82
N TYR A 214 -10.39 51.46 -2.05
CA TYR A 214 -11.77 51.10 -1.73
C TYR A 214 -12.65 51.01 -2.98
N ASN A 215 -12.63 52.06 -3.82
CA ASN A 215 -13.42 52.10 -5.06
C ASN A 215 -13.00 50.99 -6.03
N GLN A 216 -11.70 50.71 -6.16
CA GLN A 216 -11.20 49.60 -6.96
C GLN A 216 -11.66 48.25 -6.40
N THR A 217 -11.61 48.05 -5.08
CA THR A 217 -12.04 46.80 -4.44
C THR A 217 -13.55 46.57 -4.60
N ILE A 218 -14.37 47.61 -4.41
CA ILE A 218 -15.82 47.54 -4.63
C ILE A 218 -16.14 47.26 -6.09
N SER A 219 -15.44 47.91 -7.03
CA SER A 219 -15.65 47.69 -8.46
C SER A 219 -15.31 46.27 -8.88
N ASN A 220 -14.19 45.72 -8.37
CA ASN A 220 -13.81 44.34 -8.62
C ASN A 220 -14.82 43.35 -8.00
N LEU A 221 -15.31 43.65 -6.79
CA LEU A 221 -16.33 42.84 -6.13
C LEU A 221 -17.64 42.85 -6.93
N LEU A 222 -18.10 44.01 -7.37
CA LEU A 222 -19.30 44.16 -8.18
C LEU A 222 -19.15 43.49 -9.55
N ALA A 223 -17.97 43.57 -10.18
CA ALA A 223 -17.69 42.90 -11.45
C ALA A 223 -17.64 41.37 -11.31
N ALA A 224 -17.30 40.86 -10.11
CA ALA A 224 -17.33 39.43 -9.81
C ALA A 224 -18.74 38.91 -9.49
N MET A 225 -19.71 39.80 -9.22
CA MET A 225 -21.10 39.43 -9.01
C MET A 225 -21.85 39.35 -10.34
N SER A 226 -22.74 38.39 -10.49
CA SER A 226 -23.62 38.33 -11.67
C SER A 226 -24.67 39.44 -11.64
N ASP A 227 -25.14 39.88 -12.81
CA ASP A 227 -26.18 40.93 -12.93
C ASP A 227 -27.44 40.59 -12.11
N GLN A 228 -27.77 39.30 -12.01
CA GLN A 228 -28.91 38.82 -11.25
C GLN A 228 -28.70 38.95 -9.73
N GLU A 229 -27.48 38.73 -9.23
CA GLU A 229 -27.12 38.92 -7.83
C GLU A 229 -27.07 40.41 -7.45
N VAL A 230 -26.56 41.25 -8.36
CA VAL A 230 -26.57 42.72 -8.19
C VAL A 230 -28.00 43.25 -8.10
N GLN A 231 -28.91 42.75 -8.93
CA GLN A 231 -30.34 43.08 -8.88
C GLN A 231 -31.00 42.55 -7.60
N ALA A 232 -30.69 41.32 -7.18
CA ALA A 232 -31.25 40.72 -5.97
C ALA A 232 -30.88 41.50 -4.70
N LEU A 233 -29.70 42.10 -4.66
CA LEU A 233 -29.25 42.94 -3.54
C LEU A 233 -29.77 44.39 -3.60
N ASN A 234 -30.55 44.77 -4.63
CA ASN A 234 -31.00 46.16 -4.85
C ASN A 234 -29.85 47.18 -4.82
N LEU A 235 -28.67 46.80 -5.33
CA LEU A 235 -27.48 47.66 -5.35
C LEU A 235 -27.55 48.80 -6.38
N THR A 236 -28.70 49.01 -7.03
CA THR A 236 -28.97 50.04 -8.04
C THR A 236 -28.83 51.49 -7.53
N ARG A 237 -28.45 51.69 -6.27
CA ARG A 237 -28.29 53.00 -5.62
C ARG A 237 -26.84 53.31 -5.20
N LEU A 238 -25.89 53.02 -6.09
CA LEU A 238 -24.47 53.40 -5.91
C LEU A 238 -24.28 54.92 -5.73
N ASP A 239 -25.23 55.75 -6.17
CA ASP A 239 -25.27 57.19 -5.94
C ASP A 239 -25.18 57.59 -4.46
N SER A 240 -25.65 56.71 -3.56
CA SER A 240 -25.56 56.92 -2.11
C SER A 240 -24.12 56.82 -1.58
N VAL A 241 -23.31 55.93 -2.16
CA VAL A 241 -21.90 55.68 -1.82
C VAL A 241 -21.08 56.93 -2.07
N ASP A 242 -21.21 57.47 -3.29
CA ASP A 242 -20.50 58.65 -3.75
C ASP A 242 -20.85 59.86 -2.87
N SER A 243 -22.11 59.97 -2.46
CA SER A 243 -22.54 61.09 -1.63
C SER A 243 -21.93 61.10 -0.21
N SER A 244 -21.69 59.94 0.42
CA SER A 244 -21.07 59.88 1.75
C SER A 244 -19.57 60.18 1.71
N ILE A 245 -18.88 59.68 0.68
CA ILE A 245 -17.46 59.93 0.43
C ILE A 245 -17.23 61.40 0.11
N GLN A 246 -18.16 62.05 -0.60
CA GLN A 246 -18.09 63.50 -0.87
C GLN A 246 -18.14 64.35 0.40
N PHE A 247 -18.92 63.97 1.43
CA PHE A 247 -18.90 64.67 2.73
C PHE A 247 -17.55 64.49 3.45
N GLU A 248 -16.99 63.29 3.43
CA GLU A 248 -15.69 62.99 4.01
C GLU A 248 -14.56 63.74 3.27
N ALA A 249 -14.59 63.76 1.93
CA ALA A 249 -13.66 64.52 1.09
C ALA A 249 -13.78 66.03 1.33
N LYS A 250 -14.99 66.57 1.45
CA LYS A 250 -15.24 67.98 1.77
C LYS A 250 -14.72 68.32 3.17
N ALA A 251 -14.87 67.44 4.15
CA ALA A 251 -14.32 67.64 5.48
C ALA A 251 -12.78 67.65 5.46
N VAL A 252 -12.15 66.75 4.69
CA VAL A 252 -10.69 66.75 4.47
C VAL A 252 -10.23 68.03 3.77
N GLU A 253 -10.96 68.51 2.76
CA GLU A 253 -10.67 69.78 2.07
C GLU A 253 -10.77 70.98 3.03
N LEU A 254 -11.80 71.03 3.87
CA LEU A 254 -11.95 72.06 4.91
C LEU A 254 -10.84 71.98 5.96
N ALA A 255 -10.41 70.76 6.32
CA ALA A 255 -9.30 70.54 7.24
C ALA A 255 -7.97 71.06 6.66
N LEU A 256 -7.71 70.82 5.37
CA LEU A 256 -6.56 71.35 4.63
C LEU A 256 -6.59 72.88 4.52
N LYS A 257 -7.78 73.48 4.41
CA LYS A 257 -7.99 74.94 4.44
C LYS A 257 -7.90 75.55 5.85
N LYS A 258 -7.41 74.79 6.85
CA LYS A 258 -7.28 75.19 8.27
C LYS A 258 -8.62 75.54 8.94
N ASN A 259 -9.73 75.03 8.41
CA ASN A 259 -11.08 75.29 8.92
C ASN A 259 -11.65 74.05 9.62
N GLY A 260 -10.91 73.54 10.60
CA GLY A 260 -11.22 72.26 11.25
C GLY A 260 -12.53 72.24 12.03
N THR A 261 -12.99 73.37 12.59
CA THR A 261 -14.29 73.43 13.28
C THR A 261 -15.46 73.22 12.32
N GLN A 262 -15.37 73.74 11.09
CA GLN A 262 -16.35 73.46 10.04
C GLN A 262 -16.22 72.02 9.52
N ALA A 263 -15.00 71.50 9.38
CA ALA A 263 -14.77 70.10 9.01
C ALA A 263 -15.43 69.14 10.02
N LEU A 264 -15.25 69.37 11.32
CA LEU A 264 -15.91 68.60 12.38
C LEU A 264 -17.43 68.75 12.36
N ARG A 265 -17.93 69.97 12.11
CA ARG A 265 -19.38 70.20 12.00
C ARG A 265 -20.00 69.41 10.86
N VAL A 266 -19.31 69.32 9.71
CA VAL A 266 -19.75 68.52 8.56
C VAL A 266 -19.77 67.02 8.90
N LEU A 267 -18.78 66.50 9.63
CA LEU A 267 -18.70 65.06 9.96
C LEU A 267 -19.57 64.63 11.15
N PHE A 268 -19.77 65.47 12.15
CA PHE A 268 -20.43 65.08 13.40
C PHE A 268 -21.78 65.76 13.62
N SER A 269 -21.96 66.98 13.12
CA SER A 269 -23.16 67.78 13.41
C SER A 269 -24.15 67.81 12.27
N ASP A 270 -23.78 67.41 11.05
CA ASP A 270 -24.69 67.35 9.92
C ASP A 270 -25.53 66.04 9.98
N PRO A 271 -26.85 66.11 10.26
CA PRO A 271 -27.70 64.93 10.28
C PRO A 271 -27.81 64.27 8.89
N THR A 272 -27.53 65.00 7.82
CA THR A 272 -27.53 64.49 6.44
C THR A 272 -26.39 63.50 6.24
N TYR A 273 -25.20 63.81 6.76
CA TYR A 273 -24.05 62.90 6.69
C TYR A 273 -24.29 61.63 7.50
N GLN A 274 -24.76 61.76 8.75
CA GLN A 274 -25.09 60.60 9.60
C GLN A 274 -26.15 59.69 8.96
N THR A 275 -27.18 60.28 8.37
CA THR A 275 -28.22 59.55 7.64
C THR A 275 -27.68 58.85 6.40
N LYS A 276 -26.84 59.52 5.61
CA LYS A 276 -26.23 58.93 4.42
C LYS A 276 -25.21 57.84 4.75
N GLN A 277 -24.46 58.01 5.83
CA GLN A 277 -23.52 57.03 6.32
C GLN A 277 -24.25 55.77 6.82
N SER A 278 -25.32 55.92 7.60
CA SER A 278 -26.12 54.78 8.06
C SER A 278 -26.84 54.09 6.90
N GLN A 279 -27.39 54.85 5.95
CA GLN A 279 -27.96 54.30 4.71
C GLN A 279 -26.92 53.54 3.91
N PHE A 280 -25.71 54.08 3.74
CA PHE A 280 -24.64 53.38 3.04
C PHE A 280 -24.28 52.05 3.73
N LEU A 281 -24.12 52.05 5.06
CA LEU A 281 -23.83 50.83 5.81
C LEU A 281 -24.94 49.79 5.64
N GLN A 282 -26.20 50.19 5.81
CA GLN A 282 -27.34 49.28 5.75
C GLN A 282 -27.74 48.84 4.33
N GLN A 283 -27.57 49.69 3.33
CA GLN A 283 -28.03 49.43 1.96
C GLN A 283 -26.96 48.85 1.06
N VAL A 284 -25.68 49.08 1.35
CA VAL A 284 -24.58 48.64 0.49
C VAL A 284 -23.68 47.65 1.22
N LEU A 285 -23.21 47.99 2.42
CA LEU A 285 -22.22 47.16 3.10
C LEU A 285 -22.83 45.91 3.75
N ASP A 286 -23.94 46.04 4.46
CA ASP A 286 -24.60 44.92 5.15
C ASP A 286 -25.13 43.85 4.17
N PRO A 287 -25.77 44.19 3.04
CA PRO A 287 -26.21 43.20 2.06
C PRO A 287 -25.05 42.48 1.38
N VAL A 288 -23.95 43.20 1.09
CA VAL A 288 -22.72 42.60 0.55
C VAL A 288 -22.06 41.67 1.57
N ALA A 289 -22.00 42.08 2.85
CA ALA A 289 -21.47 41.24 3.91
C ALA A 289 -22.31 39.98 4.14
N PHE A 290 -23.65 40.12 4.09
CA PHE A 290 -24.57 38.99 4.18
C PHE A 290 -24.41 38.05 2.98
N TYR A 291 -24.35 38.58 1.75
CA TYR A 291 -24.11 37.80 0.54
C TYR A 291 -22.82 37.00 0.61
N VAL A 292 -21.73 37.60 1.11
CA VAL A 292 -20.45 36.92 1.24
C VAL A 292 -20.50 35.85 2.33
N SER A 293 -21.16 36.13 3.45
CA SER A 293 -21.40 35.14 4.50
C SER A 293 -22.21 33.95 3.98
N ASP A 294 -23.26 34.20 3.21
CA ASP A 294 -24.12 33.17 2.59
C ASP A 294 -23.35 32.34 1.54
N LYS A 295 -22.55 33.01 0.69
CA LYS A 295 -21.65 32.32 -0.25
C LYS A 295 -20.61 31.49 0.50
N GLN A 296 -20.04 31.99 1.59
CA GLN A 296 -19.08 31.24 2.40
C GLN A 296 -19.72 29.99 3.02
N GLN A 297 -20.96 30.07 3.51
CA GLN A 297 -21.69 28.91 4.00
C GLN A 297 -22.01 27.92 2.88
N THR A 298 -22.40 28.40 1.69
CA THR A 298 -22.65 27.56 0.51
C THR A 298 -21.37 26.84 0.08
N ILE A 299 -20.23 27.53 0.03
CA ILE A 299 -18.93 26.95 -0.28
C ILE A 299 -18.56 25.90 0.77
N ALA A 300 -18.69 26.21 2.06
CA ALA A 300 -18.41 25.26 3.14
C ALA A 300 -19.30 24.01 3.05
N PHE A 301 -20.58 24.17 2.71
CA PHE A 301 -21.51 23.06 2.48
C PHE A 301 -21.07 22.20 1.29
N VAL A 302 -20.75 22.81 0.14
CA VAL A 302 -20.26 22.09 -1.04
C VAL A 302 -18.97 21.33 -0.73
N LEU A 303 -18.05 21.93 0.03
CA LEU A 303 -16.82 21.26 0.48
C LEU A 303 -17.09 20.07 1.40
N ASN A 304 -18.02 20.22 2.35
CA ASN A 304 -18.43 19.12 3.22
C ASN A 304 -19.07 17.97 2.43
N VAL A 305 -19.94 18.28 1.45
CA VAL A 305 -20.53 17.25 0.58
C VAL A 305 -19.44 16.56 -0.26
N GLN A 306 -18.52 17.31 -0.86
CA GLN A 306 -17.44 16.77 -1.68
C GLN A 306 -16.49 15.86 -0.89
N THR A 307 -16.15 16.24 0.35
CA THR A 307 -15.30 15.42 1.22
C THR A 307 -15.99 14.13 1.64
N VAL A 308 -17.29 14.17 1.95
CA VAL A 308 -18.10 12.98 2.23
C VAL A 308 -18.17 12.06 1.01
N VAL A 309 -18.45 12.59 -0.18
CA VAL A 309 -18.47 11.81 -1.43
C VAL A 309 -17.11 11.15 -1.68
N SER A 310 -16.02 11.90 -1.51
CA SER A 310 -14.66 11.37 -1.67
C SER A 310 -14.36 10.24 -0.67
N LEU A 311 -14.78 10.38 0.58
CA LEU A 311 -14.60 9.36 1.61
C LEU A 311 -15.40 8.09 1.31
N VAL A 312 -16.63 8.22 0.81
CA VAL A 312 -17.44 7.07 0.36
C VAL A 312 -16.78 6.33 -0.81
N VAL A 313 -16.24 7.06 -1.79
CA VAL A 313 -15.52 6.46 -2.93
C VAL A 313 -14.27 5.72 -2.45
N ILE A 314 -13.50 6.30 -1.52
CA ILE A 314 -12.33 5.62 -0.93
C ILE A 314 -12.74 4.34 -0.20
N LEU A 315 -13.80 4.37 0.60
CA LEU A 315 -14.29 3.18 1.31
C LEU A 315 -14.73 2.07 0.34
N LEU A 316 -15.41 2.41 -0.76
CA LEU A 316 -15.80 1.46 -1.80
C LEU A 316 -14.58 0.90 -2.56
N ALA A 317 -13.55 1.71 -2.82
CA ALA A 317 -12.33 1.23 -3.45
C ALA A 317 -11.58 0.25 -2.53
N VAL A 318 -11.44 0.59 -1.24
CA VAL A 318 -10.77 -0.24 -0.24
C VAL A 318 -11.52 -1.56 -0.02
N SER A 319 -12.86 -1.55 -0.02
CA SER A 319 -13.67 -2.76 0.16
C SER A 319 -13.54 -3.74 -1.01
N ILE A 320 -13.13 -3.29 -2.20
CA ILE A 320 -12.81 -4.14 -3.36
C ILE A 320 -11.36 -4.61 -3.32
N VAL A 321 -10.42 -3.71 -3.00
CA VAL A 321 -8.98 -4.01 -3.03
C VAL A 321 -8.58 -5.04 -1.96
N ILE A 322 -9.11 -4.91 -0.73
CA ILE A 322 -8.72 -5.81 0.38
C ILE A 322 -9.05 -7.29 0.08
N PRO A 323 -10.29 -7.66 -0.31
CA PRO A 323 -10.61 -9.06 -0.65
C PRO A 323 -9.77 -9.60 -1.79
N VAL A 324 -9.46 -8.78 -2.80
CA VAL A 324 -8.61 -9.17 -3.93
C VAL A 324 -7.19 -9.50 -3.44
N VAL A 325 -6.59 -8.64 -2.60
CA VAL A 325 -5.27 -8.90 -2.02
C VAL A 325 -5.28 -10.18 -1.17
N ILE A 326 -6.28 -10.37 -0.30
CA ILE A 326 -6.40 -11.59 0.52
C ILE A 326 -6.52 -12.83 -0.37
N ALA A 327 -7.38 -12.79 -1.40
CA ALA A 327 -7.55 -13.90 -2.32
C ALA A 327 -6.24 -14.25 -3.04
N THR A 328 -5.49 -13.25 -3.52
CA THR A 328 -4.18 -13.49 -4.14
C THR A 328 -3.17 -14.12 -3.18
N LEU A 329 -3.16 -13.71 -1.91
CA LEU A 329 -2.27 -14.27 -0.89
C LEU A 329 -2.65 -15.73 -0.58
N VAL A 330 -3.93 -16.03 -0.40
CA VAL A 330 -4.41 -17.41 -0.17
C VAL A 330 -4.08 -18.31 -1.36
N CYS A 331 -4.29 -17.84 -2.59
CA CYS A 331 -3.91 -18.56 -3.80
C CYS A 331 -2.39 -18.81 -3.87
N ALA A 332 -1.56 -17.84 -3.46
CA ALA A 332 -0.11 -17.99 -3.43
C ALA A 332 0.33 -19.06 -2.41
N LEU A 333 -0.21 -19.00 -1.18
CA LEU A 333 0.11 -19.97 -0.13
C LEU A 333 -0.32 -21.40 -0.48
N ASN A 334 -1.53 -21.57 -1.06
CA ASN A 334 -1.99 -22.87 -1.53
C ASN A 334 -1.11 -23.44 -2.65
N ARG A 335 -0.57 -22.58 -3.52
CA ARG A 335 0.36 -23.01 -4.57
C ARG A 335 1.64 -23.55 -3.97
N ASP A 336 2.20 -22.87 -2.99
CA ASP A 336 3.45 -23.28 -2.36
C ASP A 336 3.26 -24.60 -1.61
N ALA A 337 2.11 -24.81 -0.97
CA ALA A 337 1.75 -26.11 -0.38
C ALA A 337 1.71 -27.24 -1.43
N ILE A 338 1.05 -27.01 -2.57
CA ILE A 338 0.98 -28.01 -3.66
C ILE A 338 2.36 -28.27 -4.27
N GLN A 339 3.19 -27.24 -4.45
CA GLN A 339 4.54 -27.38 -4.98
C GLN A 339 5.44 -28.16 -4.03
N ILE A 340 5.35 -27.87 -2.72
CA ILE A 340 6.04 -28.63 -1.69
C ILE A 340 5.59 -30.09 -1.71
N GLU A 341 4.29 -30.38 -1.87
CA GLU A 341 3.79 -31.75 -1.98
C GLU A 341 4.31 -32.46 -3.25
N ARG A 342 4.33 -31.77 -4.40
CA ARG A 342 4.91 -32.32 -5.64
C ARG A 342 6.40 -32.57 -5.52
N LEU A 343 7.13 -31.67 -4.88
CA LEU A 343 8.56 -31.83 -4.60
C LEU A 343 8.81 -33.01 -3.66
N LYS A 344 7.99 -33.16 -2.61
CA LYS A 344 8.02 -34.31 -1.70
C LYS A 344 7.76 -35.63 -2.45
N LYS A 345 6.78 -35.68 -3.36
CA LYS A 345 6.50 -36.85 -4.21
C LYS A 345 7.68 -37.19 -5.13
N ALA A 346 8.27 -36.18 -5.78
CA ALA A 346 9.44 -36.36 -6.64
C ALA A 346 10.66 -36.86 -5.84
N ASN A 347 10.89 -36.31 -4.65
CA ASN A 347 11.98 -36.75 -3.78
C ASN A 347 11.75 -38.18 -3.26
N ALA A 348 10.50 -38.56 -2.98
CA ALA A 348 10.19 -39.92 -2.53
C ALA A 348 10.49 -40.93 -3.63
N LEU A 349 10.21 -40.57 -4.90
CA LEU A 349 10.60 -41.37 -6.05
C LEU A 349 12.12 -41.54 -6.14
N MET A 350 12.91 -40.49 -5.85
CA MET A 350 14.38 -40.61 -5.81
C MET A 350 14.88 -41.56 -4.71
N ALA A 351 14.16 -41.68 -3.59
CA ALA A 351 14.48 -42.65 -2.54
C ALA A 351 14.22 -44.08 -3.04
N ILE A 352 13.09 -44.31 -3.71
CA ILE A 352 12.77 -45.59 -4.36
C ILE A 352 13.81 -45.94 -5.44
N ASP A 353 14.26 -44.98 -6.25
CA ASP A 353 15.31 -45.20 -7.25
C ASP A 353 16.65 -45.60 -6.62
N THR A 354 16.98 -45.02 -5.45
CA THR A 354 18.17 -45.38 -4.68
C THR A 354 18.07 -46.81 -4.14
N MET A 355 16.86 -47.23 -3.76
CA MET A 355 16.58 -48.61 -3.36
C MET A 355 16.68 -49.56 -4.56
N ARG A 356 16.38 -49.13 -5.78
CA ARG A 356 16.45 -50.00 -6.97
C ARG A 356 17.90 -50.38 -7.32
N ASP A 357 18.88 -49.50 -7.12
CA ASP A 357 20.31 -49.79 -7.35
C ASP A 357 20.90 -50.69 -6.22
N PRO A 358 21.41 -51.90 -6.52
CA PRO A 358 21.93 -52.82 -5.51
C PRO A 358 23.17 -52.32 -4.77
N GLN A 359 24.00 -51.45 -5.37
CA GLN A 359 25.18 -50.88 -4.70
C GLN A 359 24.77 -49.78 -3.73
N LEU A 360 23.95 -48.84 -4.20
CA LEU A 360 23.44 -47.75 -3.35
C LEU A 360 22.54 -48.29 -2.25
N ARG A 361 21.73 -49.31 -2.52
CA ARG A 361 20.90 -50.01 -1.52
C ARG A 361 21.72 -50.51 -0.35
N LYS A 362 22.87 -51.18 -0.58
CA LYS A 362 23.75 -51.67 0.49
C LYS A 362 24.33 -50.53 1.34
N LEU A 363 24.75 -49.45 0.69
CA LEU A 363 25.28 -48.27 1.39
C LEU A 363 24.20 -47.54 2.18
N PHE A 364 23.00 -47.46 1.63
CA PHE A 364 21.86 -46.83 2.26
C PHE A 364 21.37 -47.65 3.45
N LYS A 365 21.34 -48.99 3.35
CA LYS A 365 21.05 -49.89 4.48
C LYS A 365 21.98 -49.63 5.67
N ALA A 366 23.28 -49.62 5.44
CA ALA A 366 24.26 -49.35 6.49
C ALA A 366 24.11 -47.94 7.09
N PHE A 367 23.64 -46.98 6.30
CA PHE A 367 23.30 -45.64 6.79
C PHE A 367 22.03 -45.65 7.66
N CYS A 368 20.98 -46.36 7.24
CA CYS A 368 19.74 -46.52 8.01
C CYS A 368 19.97 -47.26 9.34
N GLU A 369 20.85 -48.26 9.37
CA GLU A 369 21.28 -48.94 10.60
C GLU A 369 21.93 -47.95 11.58
N LYS A 370 22.75 -47.02 11.08
CA LYS A 370 23.36 -45.96 11.90
C LYS A 370 22.33 -44.94 12.42
N GLU A 371 21.30 -44.64 11.64
CA GLU A 371 20.23 -43.71 12.02
C GLU A 371 19.05 -44.37 12.74
N TYR A 372 19.15 -45.66 13.10
CA TYR A 372 18.05 -46.43 13.73
C TYR A 372 16.72 -46.34 12.95
N SER A 373 16.81 -46.42 11.62
CA SER A 373 15.67 -46.39 10.69
C SER A 373 15.68 -47.61 9.74
N VAL A 374 16.24 -48.72 10.20
CA VAL A 374 16.45 -49.93 9.39
C VAL A 374 15.13 -50.65 9.09
N GLU A 375 14.13 -50.54 9.97
CA GLU A 375 12.81 -51.14 9.82
C GLU A 375 12.09 -50.56 8.60
N ASN A 376 12.13 -49.23 8.43
CA ASN A 376 11.58 -48.54 7.27
C ASN A 376 12.25 -48.99 5.97
N PHE A 377 13.58 -49.15 6.00
CA PHE A 377 14.35 -49.64 4.87
C PHE A 377 13.97 -51.08 4.51
N LEU A 378 13.88 -51.97 5.51
CA LEU A 378 13.57 -53.39 5.31
C LEU A 378 12.16 -53.57 4.76
N LEU A 379 11.18 -52.78 5.23
CA LEU A 379 9.84 -52.78 4.69
C LEU A 379 9.83 -52.40 3.20
N LEU A 380 10.53 -51.32 2.80
CA LEU A 380 10.67 -50.96 1.37
C LEU A 380 11.37 -52.05 0.56
N GLU A 381 12.40 -52.70 1.11
CA GLU A 381 13.12 -53.79 0.46
C GLU A 381 12.19 -54.99 0.20
N LYS A 382 11.36 -55.38 1.19
CA LYS A 382 10.38 -56.47 1.07
C LYS A 382 9.25 -56.13 0.09
N ILE A 383 8.75 -54.90 0.10
CA ILE A 383 7.78 -54.44 -0.90
C ILE A 383 8.40 -54.49 -2.32
N GLY A 384 9.68 -54.12 -2.46
CA GLY A 384 10.40 -54.25 -3.73
C GLY A 384 10.48 -55.70 -4.23
N GLN A 385 10.73 -56.66 -3.32
CA GLN A 385 10.71 -58.10 -3.63
C GLN A 385 9.31 -58.58 -4.04
N PHE A 386 8.26 -58.09 -3.36
CA PHE A 386 6.87 -58.39 -3.72
C PHE A 386 6.54 -57.93 -5.13
N LYS A 387 6.93 -56.69 -5.49
CA LYS A 387 6.74 -56.16 -6.85
C LYS A 387 7.52 -56.92 -7.91
N GLU A 388 8.72 -57.41 -7.59
CA GLU A 388 9.49 -58.26 -8.51
C GLU A 388 8.76 -59.59 -8.77
N LEU A 389 8.14 -60.19 -7.74
CA LEU A 389 7.31 -61.39 -7.91
C LEU A 389 6.02 -61.08 -8.68
N ALA A 390 5.38 -59.94 -8.44
CA ALA A 390 4.21 -59.48 -9.20
C ALA A 390 4.54 -59.30 -10.69
N SER A 391 5.66 -58.64 -11.00
CA SER A 391 6.13 -58.49 -12.39
C SER A 391 6.42 -59.83 -13.05
N LYS A 392 7.03 -60.78 -12.33
CA LYS A 392 7.26 -62.14 -12.83
C LYS A 392 5.96 -62.90 -13.06
N SER A 393 4.98 -62.78 -12.15
CA SER A 393 3.68 -63.43 -12.33
C SER A 393 2.91 -62.84 -13.51
N MET A 394 3.02 -61.53 -13.74
CA MET A 394 2.48 -60.86 -14.93
C MET A 394 3.17 -61.33 -16.22
N GLU A 395 4.50 -61.44 -16.23
CA GLU A 395 5.26 -61.97 -17.39
C GLU A 395 4.84 -63.41 -17.73
N ILE A 396 4.68 -64.27 -16.72
CA ILE A 396 4.19 -65.65 -16.89
C ILE A 396 2.76 -65.68 -17.45
N LYS A 397 1.85 -64.86 -16.91
CA LYS A 397 0.47 -64.75 -17.42
C LYS A 397 0.47 -64.30 -18.88
N MET A 398 1.20 -63.24 -19.19
CA MET A 398 1.30 -62.73 -20.56
C MET A 398 1.80 -63.81 -21.52
N PHE A 399 2.82 -64.58 -21.13
CA PHE A 399 3.31 -65.70 -21.92
C PHE A 399 2.26 -66.81 -22.11
N LEU A 400 1.55 -67.23 -21.05
CA LEU A 400 0.56 -68.32 -21.13
C LEU A 400 -0.69 -67.93 -21.94
N TYR A 401 -1.16 -66.69 -21.84
CA TYR A 401 -2.39 -66.24 -22.48
C TYR A 401 -2.17 -65.69 -23.90
N ASP A 402 -1.03 -65.06 -24.21
CA ASP A 402 -0.77 -64.56 -25.57
C ASP A 402 -0.50 -65.70 -26.56
N ASP A 403 0.18 -66.78 -26.15
CA ASP A 403 0.44 -67.94 -27.03
C ASP A 403 -0.88 -68.67 -27.40
N SER A 404 -1.87 -68.69 -26.49
CA SER A 404 -3.17 -69.33 -26.71
C SER A 404 -4.00 -68.70 -27.83
N LYS A 405 -3.71 -67.44 -28.19
CA LYS A 405 -4.46 -66.70 -29.22
C LYS A 405 -3.85 -66.85 -30.63
N SER A 406 -2.61 -67.29 -30.74
CA SER A 406 -1.88 -67.38 -32.02
C SER A 406 -2.10 -68.69 -32.78
N THR A 407 -2.66 -69.72 -32.13
CA THR A 407 -2.87 -71.06 -32.72
C THR A 407 -4.28 -71.30 -33.27
N LEU A 408 -5.14 -70.27 -33.31
CA LEU A 408 -6.55 -70.43 -33.72
C LEU A 408 -6.98 -69.60 -34.94
N SER A 409 -6.01 -69.09 -35.72
CA SER A 409 -6.27 -68.21 -36.88
C SER A 409 -5.60 -68.65 -38.19
N ASP A 410 -5.39 -69.95 -38.39
CA ASP A 410 -4.93 -70.49 -39.67
C ASP A 410 -6.00 -71.46 -40.19
N ASP A 411 -6.99 -70.91 -40.90
CA ASP A 411 -7.77 -71.56 -41.96
C ASP A 411 -8.99 -70.68 -42.33
N THR A 412 -8.76 -69.51 -42.95
CA THR A 412 -9.72 -68.96 -43.92
C THR A 412 -8.99 -68.07 -44.93
N ASP A 413 -8.46 -68.71 -45.97
CA ASP A 413 -8.27 -68.11 -47.28
C ASP A 413 -9.63 -67.63 -47.83
N MET A 414 -9.76 -66.33 -48.14
CA MET A 414 -10.26 -65.81 -49.44
C MET A 414 -10.53 -64.29 -49.41
N SER A 415 -9.78 -63.59 -50.27
CA SER A 415 -10.14 -62.44 -51.11
C SER A 415 -10.60 -61.12 -50.44
N ASP A 416 -9.80 -60.06 -50.60
CA ASP A 416 -9.87 -59.10 -51.73
C ASP A 416 -9.49 -57.67 -51.29
N ALA A 417 -9.00 -56.91 -52.27
CA ALA A 417 -8.20 -55.71 -52.18
C ALA A 417 -8.80 -54.47 -51.48
N GLY A 418 -7.90 -53.64 -50.93
CA GLY A 418 -8.01 -52.17 -51.05
C GLY A 418 -7.62 -51.34 -49.82
N TYR A 419 -6.55 -50.54 -49.98
CA TYR A 419 -6.24 -49.29 -49.26
C TYR A 419 -5.96 -49.38 -47.74
N SER A 420 -4.97 -48.72 -47.14
CA SER A 420 -3.81 -47.89 -47.51
C SER A 420 -3.12 -47.52 -46.17
N GLU A 421 -1.81 -47.28 -46.21
CA GLU A 421 -0.97 -46.38 -45.39
C GLU A 421 -1.56 -45.90 -44.04
N TYR A 422 -0.89 -46.01 -42.89
CA TYR A 422 0.32 -45.28 -42.56
C TYR A 422 1.11 -45.91 -41.37
N SER A 423 2.44 -45.84 -41.51
CA SER A 423 3.43 -45.63 -40.43
C SER A 423 3.95 -46.81 -39.63
N SER A 424 4.70 -47.63 -40.37
CA SER A 424 5.89 -48.36 -39.93
C SER A 424 7.15 -47.47 -39.98
N MET A 425 7.68 -47.06 -38.82
CA MET A 425 9.09 -46.68 -38.57
C MET A 425 9.37 -46.96 -37.08
N SER A 426 10.45 -47.57 -36.59
CA SER A 426 11.75 -47.90 -37.17
C SER A 426 12.32 -49.17 -36.50
N ASN A 427 12.85 -50.07 -37.32
CA ASN A 427 13.86 -51.05 -36.93
C ASN A 427 15.22 -50.47 -37.29
N THR A 428 16.23 -50.58 -36.43
CA THR A 428 17.58 -51.00 -36.85
C THR A 428 18.44 -51.45 -35.66
N SER A 429 19.17 -52.54 -35.87
CA SER A 429 20.28 -53.11 -35.10
C SER A 429 20.00 -53.70 -33.71
N THR A 430 19.70 -55.00 -33.66
CA THR A 430 20.47 -56.03 -32.91
C THR A 430 19.88 -57.43 -33.15
N LYS A 431 20.00 -57.91 -34.40
CA LYS A 431 19.80 -59.34 -34.73
C LYS A 431 21.05 -60.15 -34.34
N LYS A 432 21.26 -60.45 -33.04
CA LYS A 432 22.20 -61.54 -32.65
C LYS A 432 22.15 -61.97 -31.17
N LEU A 433 21.00 -62.32 -30.60
CA LEU A 433 20.95 -63.06 -29.31
C LEU A 433 19.58 -63.67 -28.96
N ARG A 434 18.88 -64.28 -29.93
CA ARG A 434 17.63 -65.04 -29.68
C ARG A 434 17.82 -66.55 -29.81
N LYS A 435 18.80 -67.12 -29.09
CA LYS A 435 18.95 -68.59 -29.04
C LYS A 435 19.10 -69.19 -27.65
N ASP A 436 19.24 -68.38 -26.60
CA ASP A 436 19.36 -68.91 -25.25
C ASP A 436 18.03 -68.79 -24.49
N LEU A 437 17.42 -69.97 -24.31
CA LEU A 437 16.31 -70.31 -23.44
C LEU A 437 14.94 -69.69 -23.75
N LYS A 438 14.19 -70.36 -24.65
CA LYS A 438 12.73 -70.52 -24.46
C LYS A 438 12.54 -71.28 -23.14
N LYS A 439 12.52 -70.57 -22.01
CA LYS A 439 11.94 -71.14 -20.79
C LYS A 439 10.44 -71.23 -21.04
N THR A 440 9.95 -72.44 -21.28
CA THR A 440 8.52 -72.72 -21.33
C THR A 440 7.99 -72.53 -19.92
N TYR A 441 7.31 -71.42 -19.67
CA TYR A 441 6.61 -71.23 -18.40
C TYR A 441 5.40 -72.16 -18.34
N THR A 442 5.18 -72.78 -17.20
CA THR A 442 4.04 -73.68 -16.96
C THR A 442 3.06 -73.03 -15.99
N GLU A 443 1.80 -73.51 -15.98
CA GLU A 443 0.79 -73.07 -15.01
C GLU A 443 1.23 -73.34 -13.55
N SER A 444 2.05 -74.39 -13.34
CA SER A 444 2.67 -74.67 -12.04
C SER A 444 3.62 -73.55 -11.59
N ASP A 445 4.37 -72.96 -12.52
CA ASP A 445 5.26 -71.83 -12.22
C ASP A 445 4.45 -70.60 -11.77
N LEU A 446 3.31 -70.33 -12.43
CA LEU A 446 2.40 -69.27 -12.07
C LEU A 446 1.85 -69.47 -10.64
N PHE A 447 1.35 -70.67 -10.34
CA PHE A 447 0.84 -71.00 -9.02
C PHE A 447 1.93 -70.88 -7.94
N SER A 448 3.15 -71.35 -8.23
CA SER A 448 4.27 -71.22 -7.30
C SER A 448 4.67 -69.75 -7.06
N CYS A 449 4.52 -68.89 -8.08
CA CYS A 449 4.81 -67.47 -7.99
C CYS A 449 3.75 -66.73 -7.15
N GLU A 450 2.46 -66.97 -7.41
CA GLU A 450 1.37 -66.39 -6.62
C GLU A 450 1.39 -66.88 -5.16
N LYS A 451 1.73 -68.15 -4.92
CA LYS A 451 1.95 -68.67 -3.56
C LYS A 451 3.06 -67.92 -2.83
N LYS A 452 4.20 -67.69 -3.49
CA LYS A 452 5.31 -66.89 -2.92
C LYS A 452 4.93 -65.42 -2.70
N LYS A 453 4.13 -64.82 -3.60
CA LYS A 453 3.58 -63.47 -3.41
C LYS A 453 2.74 -63.39 -2.14
N TYR A 454 1.85 -64.36 -1.93
CA TYR A 454 1.00 -64.43 -0.74
C TYR A 454 1.82 -64.63 0.54
N GLU A 455 2.76 -65.57 0.55
CA GLU A 455 3.67 -65.79 1.69
C GLU A 455 4.45 -64.52 2.06
N LEU A 456 4.97 -63.82 1.06
CA LEU A 456 5.68 -62.56 1.26
C LEU A 456 4.75 -61.43 1.72
N ALA A 457 3.52 -61.35 1.21
CA ALA A 457 2.53 -60.37 1.68
C ALA A 457 2.16 -60.60 3.15
N MET A 458 1.99 -61.86 3.55
CA MET A 458 1.77 -62.27 4.95
C MET A 458 2.97 -61.93 5.85
N GLU A 459 4.19 -62.18 5.37
CA GLU A 459 5.43 -61.79 6.08
C GLU A 459 5.48 -60.27 6.28
N ILE A 460 5.26 -59.48 5.21
CA ILE A 460 5.23 -58.02 5.28
C ILE A 460 4.19 -57.55 6.31
N TYR A 461 2.98 -58.11 6.26
CA TYR A 461 1.91 -57.73 7.17
C TYR A 461 2.25 -58.07 8.62
N SER A 462 2.63 -59.32 8.91
CA SER A 462 2.88 -59.79 10.28
C SER A 462 4.14 -59.19 10.92
N GLU A 463 5.20 -58.94 10.14
CA GLU A 463 6.46 -58.42 10.67
C GLU A 463 6.43 -56.89 10.84
N PHE A 464 5.86 -56.16 9.86
CA PHE A 464 5.99 -54.69 9.78
C PHE A 464 4.69 -53.91 9.97
N LEU A 465 3.54 -54.47 9.59
CA LEU A 465 2.27 -53.73 9.59
C LEU A 465 1.40 -54.03 10.81
N ASP A 466 1.48 -55.24 11.36
CA ASP A 466 0.75 -55.63 12.57
C ASP A 466 1.28 -54.87 13.79
N MET A 467 0.39 -54.45 14.69
CA MET A 467 0.76 -53.71 15.91
C MET A 467 1.63 -54.54 16.86
N ASN A 468 1.55 -55.87 16.75
CA ASN A 468 2.32 -56.82 17.54
C ASN A 468 3.55 -57.36 16.79
N GLY A 469 3.84 -56.84 15.59
CA GLY A 469 4.98 -57.27 14.78
C GLY A 469 6.32 -56.98 15.48
N SER A 470 7.38 -57.69 15.08
CA SER A 470 8.72 -57.48 15.65
C SER A 470 9.40 -56.21 15.15
N ARG A 471 8.97 -55.66 14.01
CA ARG A 471 9.54 -54.46 13.35
C ARG A 471 8.43 -53.53 12.87
N THR A 472 7.51 -53.20 13.76
CA THR A 472 6.36 -52.37 13.40
C THR A 472 6.79 -51.00 12.90
N VAL A 473 6.19 -50.57 11.81
CA VAL A 473 6.47 -49.25 11.22
C VAL A 473 5.29 -48.31 11.47
N ASN A 474 5.58 -47.05 11.76
CA ASN A 474 4.55 -46.05 12.03
C ASN A 474 3.79 -45.69 10.73
N LEU A 475 2.63 -46.32 10.55
CA LEU A 475 1.78 -46.19 9.36
C LEU A 475 0.33 -45.90 9.74
N SER A 476 -0.41 -45.31 8.80
CA SER A 476 -1.84 -45.10 8.96
C SER A 476 -2.59 -46.43 9.09
N LYS A 477 -3.25 -46.64 10.24
CA LYS A 477 -4.09 -47.82 10.52
C LYS A 477 -5.06 -48.17 9.38
N LYS A 478 -5.67 -47.14 8.77
CA LYS A 478 -6.61 -47.32 7.64
C LYS A 478 -5.98 -48.06 6.46
N LYS A 479 -4.72 -47.77 6.13
CA LYS A 479 -4.02 -48.43 5.01
C LYS A 479 -3.65 -49.86 5.37
N THR A 480 -3.19 -50.08 6.60
CA THR A 480 -2.91 -51.42 7.14
C THR A 480 -4.15 -52.30 7.12
N ASP A 481 -5.31 -51.77 7.55
CA ASP A 481 -6.58 -52.51 7.58
C ASP A 481 -7.04 -52.90 6.16
N VAL A 482 -6.83 -52.03 5.15
CA VAL A 482 -7.15 -52.35 3.75
C VAL A 482 -6.28 -53.51 3.25
N ILE A 483 -4.99 -53.51 3.57
CA ILE A 483 -4.08 -54.60 3.18
C ILE A 483 -4.46 -55.89 3.91
N LYS A 484 -4.73 -55.82 5.21
CA LYS A 484 -5.20 -56.96 6.01
C LYS A 484 -6.42 -57.61 5.36
N LYS A 485 -7.42 -56.80 5.01
CA LYS A 485 -8.64 -57.28 4.38
C LYS A 485 -8.37 -57.98 3.04
N LYS A 486 -7.52 -57.41 2.18
CA LYS A 486 -7.14 -58.03 0.89
C LYS A 486 -6.42 -59.38 1.08
N ILE A 487 -5.55 -59.46 2.10
CA ILE A 487 -4.85 -60.71 2.45
C ILE A 487 -5.84 -61.76 2.97
N GLU A 488 -6.77 -61.37 3.84
CA GLU A 488 -7.82 -62.27 4.37
C GLU A 488 -8.79 -62.75 3.28
N GLU A 489 -9.18 -61.88 2.34
CA GLU A 489 -10.01 -62.23 1.19
C GLU A 489 -9.33 -63.28 0.29
N PHE A 490 -8.02 -63.15 0.07
CA PHE A 490 -7.24 -64.15 -0.66
C PHE A 490 -7.12 -65.47 0.12
N ALA A 491 -6.88 -65.41 1.44
CA ALA A 491 -6.80 -66.60 2.31
C ALA A 491 -8.10 -67.41 2.30
N ASN A 492 -9.24 -66.73 2.27
CA ASN A 492 -10.57 -67.34 2.19
C ASN A 492 -10.92 -67.84 0.78
N SER A 493 -9.98 -67.80 -0.18
CA SER A 493 -10.19 -68.16 -1.59
C SER A 493 -11.29 -67.35 -2.29
N ALA A 494 -11.64 -66.17 -1.77
CA ALA A 494 -12.65 -65.30 -2.38
C ALA A 494 -12.10 -64.60 -3.64
N VAL A 495 -10.79 -64.39 -3.72
CA VAL A 495 -10.10 -63.78 -4.85
C VAL A 495 -8.94 -64.68 -5.29
N PRO A 496 -8.88 -65.14 -6.56
CA PRO A 496 -7.87 -66.09 -7.02
C PRO A 496 -6.47 -65.49 -7.21
N LEU A 497 -6.36 -64.16 -7.26
CA LEU A 497 -5.15 -63.43 -7.62
C LEU A 497 -4.95 -62.24 -6.70
N LEU A 498 -3.74 -62.11 -6.16
CA LEU A 498 -3.40 -60.99 -5.30
C LEU A 498 -3.04 -59.76 -6.16
N GLU A 499 -3.58 -58.61 -5.79
CA GLU A 499 -3.41 -57.36 -6.53
C GLU A 499 -1.96 -56.87 -6.48
N ASP A 500 -1.42 -56.44 -7.63
CA ASP A 500 0.00 -56.14 -7.79
C ASP A 500 0.43 -54.80 -7.16
N ASP A 501 -0.52 -53.87 -6.98
CA ASP A 501 -0.31 -52.52 -6.46
C ASP A 501 -0.79 -52.34 -5.01
N MET A 502 -1.15 -53.43 -4.32
CA MET A 502 -1.75 -53.36 -2.97
C MET A 502 -0.84 -52.66 -1.94
N PHE A 503 0.47 -52.68 -2.15
CA PHE A 503 1.47 -52.03 -1.29
C PHE A 503 1.90 -50.63 -1.77
N ASP A 504 1.45 -50.14 -2.93
CA ASP A 504 1.89 -48.85 -3.50
C ASP A 504 1.59 -47.65 -2.62
N SER A 505 0.48 -47.72 -1.88
CA SER A 505 0.07 -46.68 -0.94
C SER A 505 0.97 -46.63 0.30
N ILE A 506 1.47 -47.79 0.75
CA ILE A 506 2.38 -47.92 1.88
C ILE A 506 3.81 -47.59 1.46
N GLU A 507 4.27 -48.10 0.32
CA GLU A 507 5.60 -47.81 -0.23
C GLU A 507 5.82 -46.30 -0.36
N ARG A 508 4.84 -45.57 -0.90
CA ARG A 508 4.91 -44.11 -1.02
C ARG A 508 4.94 -43.40 0.33
N GLU A 509 4.23 -43.89 1.34
CA GLU A 509 4.22 -43.31 2.68
C GLU A 509 5.54 -43.54 3.41
N ILE A 510 6.11 -44.75 3.31
CA ILE A 510 7.42 -45.05 3.89
C ILE A 510 8.53 -44.32 3.15
N ALA A 511 8.50 -44.28 1.82
CA ALA A 511 9.44 -43.47 1.04
C ALA A 511 9.35 -41.98 1.41
N HIS A 512 8.14 -41.50 1.74
CA HIS A 512 7.94 -40.15 2.26
C HIS A 512 8.57 -39.96 3.65
N LEU A 513 8.36 -40.90 4.57
CA LEU A 513 8.92 -40.89 5.92
C LEU A 513 10.45 -40.98 5.92
N MET A 514 11.02 -41.69 4.94
CA MET A 514 12.47 -41.83 4.77
C MET A 514 13.14 -40.66 4.04
N LEU A 515 12.41 -39.61 3.63
CA LEU A 515 12.98 -38.48 2.90
C LEU A 515 14.13 -37.78 3.63
N ASP A 516 13.98 -37.58 4.95
CA ASP A 516 15.00 -36.88 5.74
C ASP A 516 16.27 -37.73 5.90
N THR A 517 16.12 -39.03 6.12
CA THR A 517 17.23 -39.99 6.16
C THR A 517 17.90 -40.12 4.79
N HIS A 518 17.12 -40.14 3.71
CA HIS A 518 17.64 -40.18 2.34
C HIS A 518 18.42 -38.92 1.96
N ARG A 519 17.94 -37.74 2.38
CA ARG A 519 18.65 -36.48 2.19
C ARG A 519 19.99 -36.48 2.92
N ARG A 520 20.00 -36.85 4.21
CA ARG A 520 21.23 -36.96 5.01
C ARG A 520 22.19 -38.00 4.44
N PHE A 521 21.67 -39.10 3.90
CA PHE A 521 22.47 -40.07 3.18
C PHE A 521 23.15 -39.46 1.95
N LYS A 522 22.42 -38.72 1.11
CA LYS A 522 22.99 -38.03 -0.06
C LYS A 522 24.06 -37.00 0.34
N GLU A 523 23.82 -36.23 1.40
CA GLU A 523 24.81 -35.30 1.97
C GLU A 523 26.07 -36.05 2.43
N SER A 524 25.91 -37.21 3.09
CA SER A 524 27.03 -38.05 3.51
C SER A 524 27.83 -38.62 2.33
N LEU A 525 27.15 -38.96 1.21
CA LEU A 525 27.82 -39.43 -0.01
C LEU A 525 28.58 -38.29 -0.69
N ALA A 526 28.02 -37.09 -0.75
CA ALA A 526 28.68 -35.91 -1.28
C ALA A 526 29.94 -35.59 -0.46
N PHE A 527 29.85 -35.63 0.87
CA PHE A 527 30.98 -35.44 1.77
C PHE A 527 32.07 -36.49 1.57
N LYS A 528 31.71 -37.78 1.48
CA LYS A 528 32.68 -38.85 1.17
C LYS A 528 33.38 -38.65 -0.18
N LYS A 529 32.67 -38.14 -1.19
CA LYS A 529 33.27 -37.80 -2.48
C LYS A 529 34.24 -36.62 -2.36
N GLN A 530 33.85 -35.56 -1.63
CA GLN A 530 34.71 -34.40 -1.38
C GLN A 530 36.01 -34.78 -0.64
N MET A 531 35.92 -35.58 0.44
CA MET A 531 37.12 -36.05 1.15
C MET A 531 38.04 -36.90 0.28
N LYS A 532 37.49 -37.74 -0.61
CA LYS A 532 38.30 -38.51 -1.56
C LYS A 532 39.04 -37.60 -2.54
N ILE A 533 38.39 -36.56 -3.05
CA ILE A 533 39.00 -35.58 -3.95
C ILE A 533 40.08 -34.78 -3.22
N GLU A 534 39.83 -34.34 -1.99
CA GLU A 534 40.82 -33.62 -1.18
C GLU A 534 42.03 -34.50 -0.83
N ASN A 535 41.82 -35.76 -0.50
CA ASN A 535 42.89 -36.74 -0.27
C ASN A 535 43.74 -36.99 -1.54
N ILE A 536 43.13 -36.95 -2.72
CA ILE A 536 43.87 -37.04 -3.99
C ILE A 536 44.65 -35.76 -4.24
N ASN A 537 44.03 -34.59 -4.06
CA ASN A 537 44.68 -33.29 -4.28
C ASN A 537 45.85 -33.04 -3.34
N THR A 538 45.73 -33.42 -2.06
CA THR A 538 46.82 -33.37 -1.09
C THR A 538 47.96 -34.31 -1.46
N ARG A 539 47.67 -35.53 -1.92
CA ARG A 539 48.70 -36.45 -2.45
C ARG A 539 49.42 -35.89 -3.67
N ILE A 540 48.70 -35.26 -4.61
CA ILE A 540 49.29 -34.62 -5.79
C ILE A 540 50.18 -33.45 -5.37
N LYS A 541 49.73 -32.59 -4.46
CA LYS A 541 50.54 -31.47 -3.92
C LYS A 541 51.82 -31.98 -3.25
N ASN A 542 51.72 -33.01 -2.42
CA ASN A 542 52.86 -33.62 -1.73
C ASN A 542 53.83 -34.33 -2.69
N ALA A 543 53.34 -34.87 -3.80
CA ALA A 543 54.19 -35.44 -4.85
C ALA A 543 54.93 -34.34 -5.61
N ALA A 544 54.24 -33.26 -5.99
CA ALA A 544 54.84 -32.12 -6.69
C ALA A 544 55.89 -31.38 -5.84
N SER A 545 55.72 -31.32 -4.52
CA SER A 545 56.70 -30.73 -3.61
C SER A 545 57.95 -31.59 -3.41
N LYS A 546 57.92 -32.89 -3.75
CA LYS A 546 59.09 -33.78 -3.68
C LYS A 546 59.93 -33.77 -4.97
N THR A 547 59.40 -33.24 -6.06
CA THR A 547 60.09 -33.15 -7.36
C THR A 547 60.80 -31.82 -7.58
N LYS A 548 60.58 -30.84 -6.69
CA LYS A 548 61.39 -29.64 -6.55
C LYS A 548 62.44 -29.87 -5.48
#